data_AF-A0A7S2JKL3-F1
#
_entry.id   AF-A0A7S2JKL3-F1
#
_cell.length_a   1.000
_cell.length_b   1.000
_cell.length_c   1.000
_cell.angle_alpha   90.00
_cell.angle_beta   90.00
_cell.angle_gamma   90.00
#
_symmetry.space_group_name_H-M   'P 1'
#
loop_
_entity.id
_entity.type
_entity.pdbx_description
1 polymer ?
#
loop_
_entity_poly.entity_id
_entity_poly.type
_entity_poly.pdbx_seq_one_letter_code
_entity_poly.pdbx_strand_id
1 'polypeptide(L)'
;MNAKSDPAEEERKGGSGHIGKMVFSAGTEQLAIVAYVPEAKQSELVCEEWLQKVLSSFPGGKVLSTAKDYCVGLIPADADKGVFPLKIREGLILEANNFLRGKGLFPDNDSDDDDEIVFGDDDFPSA
;
A
#
# COMPACT_ATOMS: atom_id res chain seq x y z
N MET A 1 -0.03 -12.06 2.81
CA MET A 1 1.11 -11.11 2.83
C MET A 1 1.49 -10.81 4.28
N ASN A 2 2.75 -10.51 4.57
CA ASN A 2 3.47 -11.03 5.75
C ASN A 2 2.90 -10.84 7.17
N ALA A 3 2.78 -11.94 7.90
CA ALA A 3 3.17 -12.12 9.31
C ALA A 3 3.59 -13.61 9.45
N LYS A 4 4.41 -14.08 10.40
CA LYS A 4 4.50 -13.73 11.81
C LYS A 4 5.96 -13.73 12.27
N SER A 5 6.28 -13.00 13.32
CA SER A 5 6.95 -13.67 14.42
C SER A 5 6.61 -12.98 15.70
N ASP A 6 6.15 -13.77 16.67
CA ASP A 6 6.35 -13.47 18.07
C ASP A 6 6.25 -14.75 18.91
N PRO A 7 7.12 -14.99 19.91
CA PRO A 7 6.66 -15.77 21.07
C PRO A 7 6.34 -15.02 22.38
N ALA A 8 6.73 -13.77 22.63
CA ALA A 8 6.52 -13.02 23.89
C ALA A 8 6.81 -11.49 23.84
N GLU A 9 6.60 -10.81 22.71
CA GLU A 9 7.28 -9.57 22.34
C GLU A 9 6.91 -8.27 23.06
N GLU A 10 7.95 -7.45 23.24
CA GLU A 10 7.90 -6.01 23.48
C GLU A 10 8.24 -5.16 22.23
N GLU A 11 8.73 -5.71 21.10
CA GLU A 11 8.73 -5.09 19.74
C GLU A 11 9.61 -5.91 18.75
N ARG A 12 9.00 -6.67 17.82
CA ARG A 12 9.61 -7.12 16.54
C ARG A 12 8.71 -6.67 15.39
N LYS A 13 9.19 -5.70 14.62
CA LYS A 13 8.49 -5.14 13.45
C LYS A 13 8.65 -6.07 12.24
N GLY A 14 7.67 -6.97 12.07
CA GLY A 14 7.58 -7.92 10.97
C GLY A 14 6.22 -8.61 10.94
N GLY A 15 5.13 -7.85 10.80
CA GLY A 15 3.77 -8.38 11.00
C GLY A 15 2.63 -7.65 10.27
N SER A 16 2.91 -6.90 9.19
CA SER A 16 1.88 -6.09 8.50
C SER A 16 0.80 -6.89 7.75
N GLY A 17 0.63 -8.17 8.04
CA GLY A 17 -0.38 -9.05 7.44
C GLY A 17 -1.79 -8.65 7.82
N HIS A 18 -1.94 -7.88 8.89
CA HIS A 18 -3.21 -7.26 9.29
C HIS A 18 -3.50 -5.93 8.56
N ILE A 19 -2.59 -5.47 7.68
CA ILE A 19 -2.71 -4.21 6.93
C ILE A 19 -3.02 -4.52 5.46
N GLY A 20 -4.03 -3.83 4.91
CA GLY A 20 -4.32 -3.84 3.47
C GLY A 20 -3.21 -3.12 2.69
N LYS A 21 -2.76 -3.68 1.57
CA LYS A 21 -1.59 -3.19 0.84
C LYS A 21 -1.85 -3.23 -0.65
N MET A 22 -1.30 -2.26 -1.37
CA MET A 22 -1.20 -2.34 -2.82
C MET A 22 0.26 -2.18 -3.23
N VAL A 23 0.78 -3.17 -3.94
CA VAL A 23 2.17 -3.23 -4.39
C VAL A 23 2.22 -2.92 -5.87
N PHE A 24 3.10 -1.99 -6.23
CA PHE A 24 3.30 -1.53 -7.61
C PHE A 24 4.69 -1.94 -8.09
N SER A 25 4.75 -2.62 -9.23
CA SER A 25 5.99 -3.03 -9.88
C SER A 25 6.03 -2.47 -11.30
N ALA A 26 6.82 -1.41 -11.49
CA ALA A 26 6.96 -0.73 -12.78
C ALA A 26 8.15 -1.28 -13.57
N GLY A 27 7.90 -1.85 -14.75
CA GLY A 27 8.90 -2.21 -15.74
C GLY A 27 8.84 -1.31 -16.97
N THR A 28 9.60 -1.65 -18.01
CA THR A 28 9.56 -0.93 -19.30
C THR A 28 8.31 -1.26 -20.10
N GLU A 29 7.79 -2.48 -20.00
CA GLU A 29 6.66 -2.97 -20.80
C GLU A 29 5.30 -2.82 -20.11
N GLN A 30 5.29 -2.81 -18.77
CA GLN A 30 4.05 -2.77 -17.99
C GLN A 30 4.26 -2.28 -16.56
N LEU A 31 3.17 -1.82 -15.95
CA LEU A 31 3.02 -1.67 -14.52
C LEU A 31 2.16 -2.83 -13.99
N ALA A 32 2.73 -3.71 -13.17
CA ALA A 32 1.99 -4.74 -12.46
C ALA A 32 1.55 -4.22 -11.08
N ILE A 33 0.33 -4.55 -10.68
CA ILE A 33 -0.29 -4.08 -9.44
C ILE A 33 -0.90 -5.27 -8.71
N VAL A 34 -0.59 -5.42 -7.43
CA VAL A 34 -1.20 -6.44 -6.56
C VAL A 34 -1.85 -5.74 -5.38
N ALA A 35 -3.17 -5.89 -5.25
CA ALA A 35 -3.91 -5.47 -4.08
C ALA A 35 -4.06 -6.66 -3.12
N TYR A 36 -3.91 -6.41 -1.83
CA TYR A 36 -4.13 -7.36 -0.75
C TYR A 36 -5.02 -6.74 0.31
N VAL A 37 -6.08 -7.44 0.71
CA VAL A 37 -6.95 -7.04 1.82
C VAL A 37 -7.07 -8.20 2.81
N PRO A 38 -6.59 -8.03 4.05
CA PRO A 38 -6.72 -9.07 5.07
C PRO A 38 -8.18 -9.33 5.41
N GLU A 39 -8.49 -10.57 5.81
CA GLU A 39 -9.86 -11.01 6.10
C GLU A 39 -10.60 -10.07 7.07
N ALA A 40 -9.91 -9.61 8.13
CA ALA A 40 -10.46 -8.68 9.12
C ALA A 40 -10.89 -7.31 8.56
N LYS A 41 -10.45 -6.96 7.34
CA LYS A 41 -10.75 -5.68 6.67
C LYS A 41 -11.66 -5.83 5.44
N GLN A 42 -12.05 -7.05 5.07
CA GLN A 42 -12.86 -7.31 3.89
C GLN A 42 -14.29 -6.78 3.99
N SER A 43 -14.80 -6.52 5.21
CA SER A 43 -16.10 -5.84 5.40
C SER A 43 -16.06 -4.33 5.11
N GLU A 44 -14.87 -3.73 5.19
CA GLU A 44 -14.66 -2.28 5.02
C GLU A 44 -14.12 -1.96 3.62
N LEU A 45 -13.31 -2.86 3.06
CA LEU A 45 -12.58 -2.69 1.81
C LEU A 45 -12.72 -3.93 0.91
N VAL A 46 -13.32 -3.75 -0.27
CA VAL A 46 -13.38 -4.79 -1.30
C VAL A 46 -12.11 -4.71 -2.15
N CYS A 47 -11.32 -5.80 -2.17
CA CYS A 47 -10.04 -5.85 -2.86
C CYS A 47 -10.14 -5.55 -4.36
N GLU A 48 -11.16 -6.10 -5.02
CA GLU A 48 -11.42 -5.87 -6.45
C GLU A 48 -11.78 -4.40 -6.75
N GLU A 49 -12.67 -3.79 -5.96
CA GLU A 49 -13.08 -2.40 -6.17
C GLU A 49 -11.90 -1.44 -6.04
N TRP A 50 -11.03 -1.68 -5.05
CA TRP A 50 -9.84 -0.87 -4.85
C TRP A 50 -8.87 -0.97 -6.04
N LEU A 51 -8.62 -2.19 -6.53
CA LEU A 51 -7.79 -2.39 -7.72
C LEU A 51 -8.41 -1.78 -8.97
N GLN A 52 -9.73 -1.97 -9.19
CA GLN A 52 -10.42 -1.44 -10.36
C GLN A 52 -10.40 0.08 -10.39
N LYS A 53 -10.56 0.75 -9.24
CA LYS A 53 -10.43 2.21 -9.15
C LYS A 53 -9.09 2.70 -9.67
N VAL A 54 -8.00 2.04 -9.25
CA VAL A 54 -6.63 2.39 -9.64
C VAL A 54 -6.39 2.10 -11.13
N LEU A 55 -6.82 0.94 -11.63
CA LEU A 55 -6.66 0.58 -13.04
C LEU A 55 -7.46 1.48 -13.99
N SER A 56 -8.59 2.02 -13.54
CA SER A 56 -9.46 2.87 -14.36
C SER A 56 -8.89 4.28 -14.59
N SER A 57 -7.83 4.67 -13.86
CA SER A 57 -7.18 5.98 -14.03
C SER A 57 -6.34 6.10 -15.29
N PHE A 58 -6.00 4.99 -15.95
CA PHE A 58 -5.24 4.99 -17.20
C PHE A 58 -5.85 4.03 -18.23
N PRO A 59 -5.78 4.37 -19.53
CA PRO A 59 -6.25 3.49 -20.58
C PRO A 59 -5.43 2.19 -20.61
N GLY A 60 -6.09 1.08 -20.91
CA GLY A 60 -5.45 -0.22 -21.05
C GLY A 60 -5.24 -1.00 -19.74
N GLY A 61 -5.67 -0.46 -18.60
CA GLY A 61 -5.70 -1.19 -17.33
C GLY A 61 -6.55 -2.45 -17.42
N LYS A 62 -6.03 -3.56 -16.90
CA LYS A 62 -6.66 -4.89 -16.94
C LYS A 62 -6.54 -5.58 -15.60
N VAL A 63 -7.63 -6.18 -15.14
CA VAL A 63 -7.61 -7.13 -14.04
C VAL A 63 -7.23 -8.50 -14.59
N LEU A 64 -6.24 -9.14 -13.98
CA LEU A 64 -5.74 -10.47 -14.36
C LEU A 64 -6.33 -11.59 -13.49
N SER A 65 -6.51 -11.30 -12.20
CA SER A 65 -7.03 -12.26 -11.23
C SER A 65 -7.73 -11.51 -10.10
N THR A 66 -8.86 -12.05 -9.66
CA THR A 66 -9.62 -11.54 -8.53
C THR A 66 -9.80 -12.63 -7.50
N ALA A 67 -9.62 -12.27 -6.24
CA ALA A 67 -9.99 -13.06 -5.08
C ALA A 67 -10.42 -12.10 -3.95
N LYS A 68 -10.94 -12.65 -2.85
CA LYS A 68 -11.36 -11.82 -1.71
C LYS A 68 -10.18 -11.14 -1.02
N ASP A 69 -9.06 -11.85 -0.95
CA ASP A 69 -7.87 -11.48 -0.19
C ASP A 69 -6.77 -10.87 -1.06
N TYR A 70 -6.61 -11.29 -2.32
CA TYR A 70 -5.68 -10.66 -3.26
C TYR A 70 -6.25 -10.52 -4.68
N CYS A 71 -5.96 -9.38 -5.31
CA CYS A 71 -6.29 -9.13 -6.72
C CYS A 71 -5.03 -8.69 -7.46
N VAL A 72 -4.93 -9.05 -8.74
CA VAL A 72 -3.79 -8.73 -9.60
C VAL A 72 -4.27 -7.99 -10.83
N GLY A 73 -3.60 -6.89 -11.16
CA GLY A 73 -3.86 -6.10 -12.35
C GLY A 73 -2.57 -5.70 -13.06
N LEU A 74 -2.72 -5.24 -14.31
CA LEU A 74 -1.63 -4.64 -15.07
C LEU A 74 -2.11 -3.44 -15.88
N ILE A 75 -1.17 -2.54 -16.20
CA ILE A 75 -1.34 -1.49 -17.19
C ILE A 75 -0.14 -1.60 -18.16
N PRO A 76 -0.36 -1.92 -19.45
CA PRO A 76 0.73 -2.01 -20.42
C PRO A 76 1.26 -0.61 -20.75
N ALA A 77 2.54 -0.52 -21.09
CA ALA A 77 3.10 0.67 -21.68
C ALA A 77 2.45 0.94 -23.04
N ASP A 78 2.10 2.20 -23.30
CA ASP A 78 1.48 2.65 -24.54
C ASP A 78 1.95 4.08 -24.82
N ALA A 79 3.02 4.21 -25.62
CA ALA A 79 3.62 5.50 -25.93
C ALA A 79 2.67 6.41 -26.70
N ASP A 80 1.80 5.84 -27.54
CA ASP A 80 0.82 6.57 -28.35
C ASP A 80 -0.25 7.23 -27.46
N LYS A 81 -0.58 6.58 -26.33
CA LYS A 81 -1.50 7.12 -25.31
C LYS A 81 -0.80 7.80 -24.15
N GLY A 82 0.53 7.98 -24.22
CA GLY A 82 1.32 8.63 -23.16
C GLY A 82 1.45 7.81 -21.86
N VAL A 83 1.21 6.51 -21.91
CA VAL A 83 1.27 5.60 -20.76
C VAL A 83 2.69 5.04 -20.63
N PHE A 84 3.46 5.59 -19.70
CA PHE A 84 4.80 5.11 -19.36
C PHE A 84 4.79 4.61 -17.90
N PRO A 85 4.91 3.29 -17.64
CA PRO A 85 4.77 2.70 -16.30
C PRO A 85 5.55 3.42 -15.19
N LEU A 86 6.80 3.79 -15.47
CA LEU A 86 7.68 4.50 -14.53
C LEU A 86 7.21 5.93 -14.21
N LYS A 87 6.50 6.59 -15.13
CA LYS A 87 5.97 7.95 -14.93
C LYS A 87 4.62 7.93 -14.20
N ILE A 88 3.78 6.95 -14.50
CA ILE A 88 2.40 6.90 -13.97
C ILE A 88 2.32 6.26 -12.56
N ARG A 89 3.35 5.54 -12.13
CA ARG A 89 3.39 4.80 -10.85
C ARG A 89 3.03 5.68 -9.65
N GLU A 90 3.68 6.83 -9.50
CA GLU A 90 3.47 7.71 -8.33
C GLU A 90 2.04 8.26 -8.29
N GLY A 91 1.47 8.62 -9.44
CA GLY A 91 0.08 9.06 -9.54
C GLY A 91 -0.92 7.97 -9.16
N LEU A 92 -0.62 6.71 -9.50
CA LEU A 92 -1.46 5.57 -9.15
C LEU A 92 -1.36 5.17 -7.67
N ILE A 93 -0.19 5.33 -7.04
CA ILE A 93 -0.05 5.18 -5.59
C ILE A 93 -0.92 6.22 -4.88
N LEU A 94 -0.88 7.48 -5.33
CA LEU A 94 -1.72 8.54 -4.77
C LEU A 94 -3.22 8.23 -4.95
N GLU A 95 -3.64 7.76 -6.12
CA GLU A 95 -5.03 7.38 -6.38
C GLU A 95 -5.48 6.22 -5.47
N ALA A 96 -4.62 5.22 -5.27
CA ALA A 96 -4.89 4.11 -4.37
C ALA A 96 -5.11 4.59 -2.93
N ASN A 97 -4.29 5.54 -2.46
CA ASN A 97 -4.42 6.13 -1.13
C ASN A 97 -5.66 7.04 -1.03
N ASN A 98 -5.98 7.81 -2.06
CA ASN A 98 -7.18 8.66 -2.10
C ASN A 98 -8.47 7.84 -2.01
N PHE A 99 -8.51 6.65 -2.63
CA PHE A 99 -9.63 5.73 -2.47
C PHE A 99 -9.80 5.29 -1.01
N LEU A 100 -8.71 5.00 -0.30
CA LEU A 100 -8.76 4.66 1.13
C LEU A 100 -9.15 5.86 1.99
N ARG A 101 -8.62 7.06 1.72
CA ARG A 101 -9.01 8.30 2.41
C ARG A 101 -10.50 8.59 2.25
N GLY A 102 -11.05 8.44 1.05
CA GLY A 102 -12.49 8.61 0.80
C GLY A 102 -13.38 7.62 1.56
N LYS A 103 -12.83 6.49 2.00
CA LYS A 103 -13.49 5.50 2.87
C LYS A 103 -13.17 5.68 4.36
N GLY A 104 -12.33 6.64 4.75
CA GLY A 104 -11.84 6.79 6.13
C GLY A 104 -10.90 5.67 6.59
N LEU A 105 -10.26 4.97 5.64
CA LEU A 105 -9.41 3.79 5.89
C LEU A 105 -7.90 4.09 5.78
N PHE A 106 -7.54 5.37 5.78
CA PHE A 106 -6.16 5.82 5.72
C PHE A 106 -5.91 6.74 6.91
N PRO A 107 -4.78 6.61 7.63
CA PRO A 107 -4.51 7.47 8.79
C PRO A 107 -4.55 8.94 8.41
N ASP A 108 -5.28 9.73 9.18
CA ASP A 108 -5.13 11.18 9.16
C ASP A 108 -3.81 11.54 9.86
N ASN A 109 -3.14 12.58 9.38
CA ASN A 109 -1.79 12.96 9.80
C ASN A 109 -1.73 13.54 11.23
N ASP A 110 -2.73 13.26 12.07
CA ASP A 110 -2.91 13.74 13.45
C ASP A 110 -2.49 12.69 14.50
N SER A 111 -1.87 11.60 14.08
CA SER A 111 -1.22 10.62 14.98
C SER A 111 0.29 10.74 14.90
N ASP A 112 0.81 11.96 15.06
CA ASP A 112 2.13 12.16 15.66
C ASP A 112 1.98 11.88 17.17
N ASP A 113 1.86 10.60 17.55
CA ASP A 113 2.53 10.14 18.77
C ASP A 113 4.01 10.04 18.39
N ASP A 114 4.62 11.22 18.21
CA ASP A 114 6.06 11.41 18.36
C ASP A 114 6.37 11.04 19.80
N ASP A 115 6.54 9.73 20.04
CA ASP A 115 7.18 9.20 21.22
C ASP A 115 8.37 10.11 21.52
N GLU A 116 8.25 10.85 22.62
CA GLU A 116 9.24 11.74 23.21
C GLU A 116 10.63 11.15 23.00
N ILE A 117 11.36 11.65 22.00
CA ILE A 117 12.74 11.23 21.77
C ILE A 117 13.55 11.82 22.92
N VAL A 118 13.65 11.07 24.02
CA VAL A 118 14.59 11.31 25.11
C VAL A 118 15.98 11.05 24.51
N PHE A 119 16.55 12.07 23.87
CA PHE A 119 17.96 12.09 23.54
C PHE A 119 18.72 11.93 24.86
N GLY A 120 19.54 10.89 24.96
CA GLY A 120 20.38 10.58 26.11
C GLY A 120 21.46 11.64 26.36
N ASP A 121 21.03 12.86 26.67
CA ASP A 121 21.85 13.97 27.13
C ASP A 121 22.03 13.93 28.67
N ASP A 122 21.49 12.91 29.34
CA ASP A 122 21.51 12.76 30.80
C ASP A 122 22.31 11.55 31.32
N ASP A 123 23.26 11.01 30.54
CA ASP A 123 24.20 9.98 31.01
C ASP A 123 25.65 10.17 30.51
N PHE A 124 26.17 11.40 30.66
CA PHE A 124 27.63 11.60 30.81
C PHE A 124 27.91 11.97 32.27
N PRO A 125 28.35 11.02 33.13
CA PRO A 125 28.87 11.39 34.43
C PRO A 125 30.07 12.31 34.21
N SER A 126 29.92 13.58 34.61
CA SER A 126 31.00 14.55 34.62
C SER A 126 32.13 14.01 35.52
N ALA A 127 33.33 13.91 34.95
CA ALA A 127 34.54 13.49 35.64
C ALA A 127 34.98 14.47 36.74
#